data_AF-A0A8J7SQQ6-F1
#
_entry.id   AF-A0A8J7SQQ6-F1
#
_cell.length_a   1.000
_cell.length_b   1.000
_cell.length_c   1.000
_cell.angle_alpha   90.00
_cell.angle_beta   90.00
_cell.angle_gamma   90.00
#
_symmetry.space_group_name_H-M   'P 1'
#
loop_
_entity.id
_entity.type
_entity.pdbx_description
1 polymer ?
#
loop_
_entity_poly.entity_id
_entity_poly.type
_entity_poly.pdbx_seq_one_letter_code
_entity_poly.pdbx_strand_id
1 'polypeptide(L)'
;MCDLNQGFKLCSCAGDKLAASEIGWVLKRRDKHKKVSSIKGKPFIYQMNLSEKQLKSDTVQQLNERNCFDFEYQAQEDDFLKIKTGKNDFWMAFRYQKGLWQADESTKFNMWRQQLETHEEGLIED
;
A
#
# COMPACT_ATOMS: atom_id res chain seq x y z
N MET A 1 -9.40 20.24 -13.19
CA MET A 1 -9.01 20.96 -11.96
C MET A 1 -9.37 20.05 -10.80
N CYS A 2 -8.40 19.32 -10.22
CA CYS A 2 -8.64 18.46 -9.07
C CYS A 2 -9.03 19.32 -7.86
N ASP A 3 -10.15 19.00 -7.21
CA ASP A 3 -10.56 19.62 -5.96
C ASP A 3 -9.78 18.96 -4.81
N LEU A 4 -8.77 19.66 -4.29
CA LEU A 4 -7.93 19.19 -3.19
C LEU A 4 -8.70 18.99 -1.88
N ASN A 5 -9.95 19.49 -1.78
CA ASN A 5 -10.81 19.25 -0.62
C ASN A 5 -11.44 17.85 -0.61
N GLN A 6 -11.41 17.12 -1.72
CA GLN A 6 -11.90 15.73 -1.80
C GLN A 6 -10.89 14.71 -1.24
N GLY A 7 -9.75 15.20 -0.75
CA GLY A 7 -8.61 14.42 -0.30
C GLY A 7 -7.90 13.69 -1.45
N PHE A 8 -7.10 12.65 -1.15
CA PHE A 8 -6.31 11.97 -2.18
C PHE A 8 -7.07 10.85 -2.89
N LYS A 9 -6.67 10.61 -4.13
CA LYS A 9 -7.09 9.50 -4.98
C LYS A 9 -5.86 8.75 -5.51
N LEU A 10 -5.93 7.43 -5.56
CA LEU A 10 -4.93 6.53 -6.13
C LEU A 10 -5.40 6.19 -7.54
N CYS A 11 -4.72 6.73 -8.57
CA CYS A 11 -5.05 6.49 -9.97
C CYS A 11 -4.45 5.17 -10.44
N SER A 12 -5.23 4.34 -11.14
CA SER A 12 -4.78 3.11 -11.82
C SER A 12 -4.42 3.34 -13.29
N CYS A 13 -4.55 4.59 -13.76
CA CYS A 13 -4.26 4.99 -15.12
C CYS A 13 -2.85 4.54 -15.57
N ALA A 14 -2.83 3.59 -16.51
CA ALA A 14 -1.64 3.09 -17.21
C ALA A 14 -0.63 2.29 -16.37
N GLY A 15 -1.03 1.68 -15.24
CA GLY A 15 -0.13 0.82 -14.44
C GLY A 15 0.68 -0.19 -15.27
N ASP A 16 0.02 -0.81 -16.26
CA ASP A 16 0.58 -1.79 -17.21
C ASP A 16 1.63 -1.23 -18.20
N LYS A 17 1.77 0.09 -18.31
CA LYS A 17 2.66 0.78 -19.25
C LYS A 17 3.78 1.56 -18.57
N LEU A 18 3.79 1.62 -17.23
CA LEU A 18 4.76 2.37 -16.46
C LEU A 18 6.04 1.59 -16.21
N ALA A 19 7.15 2.30 -16.11
CA ALA A 19 8.34 1.75 -15.49
C ALA A 19 8.09 1.58 -13.98
N ALA A 20 8.71 0.56 -13.37
CA ALA A 20 8.53 0.28 -11.94
C ALA A 20 8.89 1.46 -11.01
N SER A 21 9.74 2.39 -11.46
CA SER A 21 10.11 3.61 -10.74
C SER A 21 8.99 4.66 -10.69
N GLU A 22 8.08 4.64 -11.66
CA GLU A 22 6.98 5.59 -11.86
C GLU A 22 5.71 5.15 -11.13
N ILE A 23 5.64 3.88 -10.70
CA ILE A 23 4.53 3.36 -9.93
C ILE A 23 4.51 4.00 -8.53
N GLY A 24 3.45 4.75 -8.25
CA GLY A 24 3.26 5.47 -7.00
C GLY A 24 2.58 4.63 -5.91
N TRP A 25 1.85 3.58 -6.29
CA TRP A 25 1.23 2.67 -5.33
C TRP A 25 1.07 1.26 -5.90
N VAL A 26 1.02 0.26 -5.01
CA VAL A 26 0.78 -1.14 -5.37
C VAL A 26 -0.17 -1.75 -4.36
N LEU A 27 -1.28 -2.31 -4.85
CA LEU A 27 -2.22 -3.10 -4.08
C LEU A 27 -1.99 -4.58 -4.35
N LYS A 28 -1.97 -5.38 -3.29
CA LYS A 28 -1.78 -6.82 -3.35
C LYS A 28 -2.88 -7.55 -2.60
N ARG A 29 -3.31 -8.69 -3.13
CA ARG A 29 -4.24 -9.60 -2.48
C ARG A 29 -3.51 -10.86 -2.03
N ARG A 30 -3.94 -11.41 -0.90
CA ARG A 30 -3.39 -12.65 -0.36
C ARG A 30 -4.06 -13.87 -1.01
N ASP A 31 -3.28 -14.71 -1.68
CA ASP A 31 -3.69 -16.06 -2.04
C ASP A 31 -3.30 -17.06 -0.93
N LYS A 32 -4.29 -17.52 -0.18
CA LYS A 32 -4.09 -18.48 0.93
C LYS A 32 -3.61 -19.86 0.47
N HIS A 33 -3.80 -20.20 -0.80
CA HIS A 33 -3.38 -21.48 -1.38
C HIS A 33 -1.92 -21.47 -1.86
N LYS A 34 -1.32 -20.28 -1.99
CA LYS A 34 0.08 -20.13 -2.36
C LYS A 34 0.99 -20.76 -1.31
N LYS A 35 1.87 -21.66 -1.77
CA LYS A 35 2.88 -22.31 -0.93
C LYS A 35 3.86 -21.27 -0.40
N VAL A 36 4.14 -21.36 0.90
CA VAL A 36 5.10 -20.49 1.60
C VAL A 36 6.43 -21.22 1.73
N SER A 37 7.54 -20.50 1.55
CA SER A 37 8.90 -20.99 1.80
C SER A 37 9.49 -20.36 3.07
N SER A 38 10.52 -20.95 3.68
CA SER A 38 11.17 -20.26 4.80
C SER A 38 12.18 -19.24 4.26
N ILE A 39 11.97 -17.96 4.55
CA ILE A 39 12.97 -16.92 4.27
C ILE A 39 13.76 -16.70 5.56
N LYS A 40 15.09 -16.80 5.49
CA LYS A 40 16.00 -16.52 6.61
C LYS A 40 16.82 -15.28 6.32
N GLY A 41 16.98 -14.41 7.31
CA GLY A 41 17.74 -13.17 7.19
C GLY A 41 17.43 -12.19 8.31
N LYS A 42 18.03 -11.00 8.24
CA LYS A 42 17.77 -9.91 9.17
C LYS A 42 16.90 -8.86 8.48
N PRO A 43 15.74 -8.48 9.05
CA PRO A 43 14.97 -7.36 8.53
C PRO A 43 15.72 -6.05 8.74
N PHE A 44 15.69 -5.20 7.72
CA PHE A 44 15.93 -3.78 7.89
C PHE A 44 14.63 -3.14 8.38
N ILE A 45 14.70 -2.40 9.49
CA ILE A 45 13.56 -1.69 10.07
C ILE A 45 13.85 -0.20 9.94
N TYR A 46 13.09 0.47 9.08
CA TYR A 46 13.18 1.91 8.93
C TYR A 46 12.52 2.62 10.12
N GLN A 47 13.21 3.61 10.70
CA GLN A 47 12.66 4.41 11.79
C GLN A 47 12.04 5.69 11.23
N MET A 48 10.71 5.76 11.25
CA MET A 48 9.98 6.93 10.77
C MET A 48 10.16 8.13 11.71
N ASN A 49 10.34 9.32 11.13
CA ASN A 49 10.28 10.58 11.85
C ASN A 49 8.81 10.95 12.20
N LEU A 50 8.61 12.03 12.97
CA LEU A 50 7.28 12.44 13.43
C LEU A 50 6.34 12.80 12.26
N SER A 51 6.84 13.51 11.26
CA SER A 51 6.04 13.89 10.09
C SER A 51 5.63 12.68 9.25
N GLU A 52 6.52 11.70 9.09
CA GLU A 52 6.20 10.44 8.40
C GLU A 52 5.17 9.61 9.17
N LYS A 53 5.27 9.56 10.50
CA LYS A 53 4.27 8.90 11.35
C LYS A 53 2.91 9.57 11.24
N GLN A 54 2.87 10.90 11.25
CA GLN A 54 1.63 11.65 11.07
C GLN A 54 1.02 11.39 9.69
N LEU A 55 1.81 11.49 8.63
CA LEU A 55 1.35 11.21 7.27
C LEU A 55 0.80 9.77 7.13
N LYS A 56 1.46 8.78 7.74
CA LYS A 56 0.98 7.40 7.76
C LYS A 56 -0.35 7.27 8.50
N SER A 57 -0.51 7.97 9.62
CA SER A 57 -1.76 8.01 10.39
C SER A 57 -2.90 8.66 9.59
N ASP A 58 -2.64 9.82 8.98
CA ASP A 58 -3.63 10.52 8.15
C ASP A 58 -4.04 9.66 6.95
N THR A 59 -3.08 8.96 6.33
CA THR A 59 -3.37 8.03 5.23
C THR A 59 -4.30 6.90 5.67
N VAL A 60 -4.08 6.30 6.85
CA VAL A 60 -4.96 5.28 7.42
C VAL A 60 -6.37 5.82 7.64
N GLN A 61 -6.50 7.04 8.16
CA GLN A 61 -7.81 7.66 8.37
C GLN A 61 -8.56 7.79 7.04
N GLN A 62 -7.92 8.36 6.03
CA GLN A 62 -8.52 8.58 4.71
C GLN A 62 -8.95 7.27 4.02
N LEU A 63 -8.12 6.22 4.11
CA LEU A 63 -8.42 4.89 3.57
C LEU A 63 -9.65 4.24 4.22
N ASN A 64 -9.94 4.57 5.49
CA ASN A 64 -11.08 4.04 6.23
C ASN A 64 -12.35 4.90 6.09
N GLU A 65 -12.20 6.19 5.78
CA GLU A 65 -13.32 7.11 5.60
C GLU A 65 -13.96 7.01 4.21
N ARG A 66 -13.18 6.67 3.17
CA ARG A 66 -13.68 6.60 1.79
C ARG A 66 -12.90 5.64 0.90
N ASN A 67 -13.46 5.35 -0.28
CA ASN A 67 -12.74 4.67 -1.35
C ASN A 67 -11.72 5.63 -2.02
N CYS A 68 -10.45 5.48 -1.66
CA CYS A 68 -9.34 6.23 -2.25
C CYS A 68 -8.93 5.76 -3.65
N PHE A 69 -9.49 4.68 -4.20
CA PHE A 69 -9.13 4.16 -5.53
C PHE A 69 -10.05 4.70 -6.62
N ASP A 70 -9.54 5.00 -7.82
CA ASP A 70 -10.30 5.49 -8.97
C ASP A 70 -11.23 4.45 -9.62
N PHE A 71 -11.24 3.23 -9.08
CA PHE A 71 -12.17 2.14 -9.42
C PHE A 71 -13.04 1.75 -8.20
N GLU A 72 -14.11 1.01 -8.46
CA GLU A 72 -14.89 0.39 -7.39
C GLU A 72 -14.06 -0.68 -6.68
N TYR A 73 -13.74 -0.42 -5.41
CA TYR A 73 -12.88 -1.30 -4.62
C TYR A 73 -13.56 -1.73 -3.34
N GLN A 74 -13.61 -3.04 -3.12
CA GLN A 74 -14.03 -3.64 -1.86
C GLN A 74 -12.85 -4.36 -1.22
N ALA A 75 -12.38 -3.84 -0.09
CA ALA A 75 -11.26 -4.40 0.64
C ALA A 75 -11.60 -5.80 1.19
N GLN A 76 -10.62 -6.70 1.12
CA GLN A 76 -10.67 -8.04 1.69
C GLN A 76 -9.63 -8.19 2.79
N GLU A 77 -9.90 -9.10 3.73
CA GLU A 77 -8.97 -9.39 4.81
C GLU A 77 -7.59 -9.77 4.24
N ASP A 78 -6.55 -9.12 4.76
CA ASP A 78 -5.15 -9.23 4.33
C ASP A 78 -4.79 -8.58 2.98
N ASP A 79 -5.70 -7.80 2.38
CA ASP A 79 -5.29 -6.90 1.29
C ASP A 79 -4.19 -5.95 1.80
N PHE A 80 -3.16 -5.79 0.99
CA PHE A 80 -1.91 -5.14 1.34
C PHE A 80 -1.59 -4.03 0.36
N LEU A 81 -1.60 -2.80 0.83
CA LEU A 81 -1.36 -1.61 0.04
C LEU A 81 0.00 -1.03 0.39
N LYS A 82 0.79 -0.68 -0.63
CA LYS A 82 1.97 0.16 -0.48
C LYS A 82 1.79 1.45 -1.25
N ILE A 83 2.13 2.58 -0.64
CA ILE A 83 2.12 3.90 -1.27
C ILE A 83 3.53 4.49 -1.17
N LYS A 84 4.08 4.91 -2.30
CA LYS A 84 5.35 5.60 -2.41
C LYS A 84 5.19 7.02 -1.89
N THR A 85 6.12 7.46 -1.06
CA THR A 85 6.20 8.85 -0.62
C THR A 85 7.21 9.59 -1.50
N GLY A 86 6.94 10.84 -1.83
CA GLY A 86 7.81 11.65 -2.70
C GLY A 86 9.22 11.93 -2.15
N LYS A 87 9.52 11.53 -0.91
CA LYS A 87 10.86 11.66 -0.30
C LYS A 87 11.55 10.30 -0.27
N ASN A 88 12.75 10.22 -0.86
CA ASN A 88 13.70 9.11 -0.73
C ASN A 88 13.20 7.71 -1.12
N ASP A 89 12.29 7.60 -2.09
CA ASP A 89 11.67 6.32 -2.50
C ASP A 89 11.10 5.50 -1.32
N PHE A 90 10.74 6.16 -0.22
CA PHE A 90 10.22 5.50 0.96
C PHE A 90 8.77 5.04 0.71
N TRP A 91 8.47 3.80 1.07
CA TRP A 91 7.13 3.22 0.91
C TRP A 91 6.45 3.06 2.26
N MET A 92 5.25 3.64 2.40
CA MET A 92 4.34 3.32 3.48
C MET A 92 3.56 2.06 3.15
N ALA A 93 3.40 1.17 4.13
CA ALA A 93 2.66 -0.07 3.99
C ALA A 93 1.44 -0.08 4.89
N PHE A 94 0.34 -0.63 4.37
CA PHE A 94 -0.95 -0.73 5.02
C PHE A 94 -1.55 -2.12 4.78
N ARG A 95 -2.32 -2.62 5.74
CA ARG A 95 -3.00 -3.91 5.64
C ARG A 95 -4.44 -3.75 6.11
N TYR A 96 -5.37 -4.35 5.37
CA TYR A 96 -6.78 -4.39 5.76
C TYR A 96 -7.01 -5.58 6.70
N GLN A 97 -7.37 -5.30 7.95
CA GLN A 97 -7.63 -6.32 8.95
C GLN A 97 -8.82 -5.95 9.82
N LYS A 98 -9.68 -6.93 10.11
CA LYS A 98 -10.88 -6.74 10.96
C LYS A 98 -11.79 -5.62 10.48
N GLY A 99 -11.90 -5.47 9.16
CA GLY A 99 -12.78 -4.47 8.53
C GLY A 99 -12.20 -3.05 8.45
N LEU A 100 -10.92 -2.84 8.76
CA LEU A 100 -10.27 -1.53 8.69
C LEU A 100 -8.85 -1.64 8.13
N TRP A 101 -8.44 -0.63 7.35
CA TRP A 101 -7.05 -0.39 7.01
C TRP A 101 -6.26 0.01 8.25
N GLN A 102 -5.07 -0.57 8.39
CA GLN A 102 -4.14 -0.29 9.48
C GLN A 102 -2.74 -0.10 8.92
N ALA A 103 -1.92 0.70 9.62
CA ALA A 103 -0.50 0.80 9.34
C ALA A 103 0.15 -0.58 9.49
N ASP A 104 0.90 -1.02 8.48
CA ASP A 104 1.61 -2.28 8.53
C ASP A 104 3.09 -2.05 8.85
N GLU A 105 3.57 -2.76 9.86
CA GLU A 105 4.98 -2.79 10.30
C GLU A 105 5.63 -4.15 10.02
N SER A 106 4.88 -5.05 9.37
CA SER A 106 5.41 -6.35 9.02
C SER A 106 6.56 -6.23 8.03
N THR A 107 7.38 -7.25 7.98
CA THR A 107 8.54 -7.34 7.11
C THR A 107 8.32 -8.44 6.08
N LYS A 108 9.17 -8.50 5.05
CA LYS A 108 9.16 -9.60 4.07
C LYS A 108 9.33 -11.00 4.68
N PHE A 109 9.77 -11.08 5.96
CA PHE A 109 9.95 -12.33 6.68
C PHE A 109 8.67 -12.85 7.33
N ASN A 110 7.61 -12.02 7.41
CA ASN A 110 6.31 -12.49 7.86
C ASN A 110 5.73 -13.46 6.81
N MET A 111 5.44 -14.70 7.20
CA MET A 111 5.06 -15.78 6.28
C MET A 111 3.92 -15.41 5.32
N TRP A 112 2.91 -14.69 5.80
CA TRP A 112 1.76 -14.28 4.99
C TRP A 112 2.15 -13.36 3.81
N ARG A 113 3.26 -12.61 3.89
CA ARG A 113 3.71 -11.75 2.80
C ARG A 113 4.18 -12.53 1.57
N GLN A 114 4.53 -13.81 1.71
CA GLN A 114 4.88 -14.67 0.58
C GLN A 114 3.65 -15.13 -0.22
N GLN A 115 2.48 -14.95 0.37
CA GLN A 115 1.20 -15.27 -0.24
C GLN A 115 0.58 -14.06 -0.96
N LEU A 116 1.28 -12.93 -1.01
CA LEU A 116 0.80 -11.74 -1.70
C LEU A 116 1.00 -11.84 -3.21
N GLU A 117 -0.01 -11.43 -3.94
CA GLU A 117 -0.04 -11.33 -5.40
C GLU A 117 -0.45 -9.91 -5.77
N THR A 118 0.18 -9.35 -6.81
CA THR A 118 -0.21 -8.03 -7.29
C THR A 118 -1.65 -8.09 -7.74
N HIS A 119 -2.47 -7.19 -7.20
CA HIS A 119 -3.86 -7.03 -7.57
C HIS A 119 -4.01 -5.86 -8.53
N GLU A 120 -3.47 -4.70 -8.17
CA GLU A 120 -3.52 -3.47 -8.96
C GLU A 120 -2.29 -2.60 -8.67
N GLU A 121 -1.94 -1.71 -9.59
CA GLU A 121 -0.87 -0.73 -9.46
C GLU A 121 -1.24 0.57 -10.16
N GLY A 122 -0.58 1.67 -9.82
CA GLY A 122 -0.98 2.93 -10.44
C GLY A 122 -0.06 4.13 -10.29
N LEU A 123 -0.39 5.13 -11.11
CA LEU A 123 0.34 6.39 -11.30
C LEU A 123 -0.08 7.43 -10.27
N ILE A 124 0.88 8.28 -9.89
CA ILE A 124 0.61 9.55 -9.23
C ILE A 124 1.11 10.61 -10.22
N GLU A 125 0.20 11.36 -10.84
CA GLU A 125 0.59 12.55 -11.61
C GLU A 125 1.17 13.59 -10.64
N ASP A 126 2.30 14.22 -11.02
CA ASP A 126 2.92 15.33 -10.28
C ASP A 126 2.06 16.61 -10.31
#